data_AF-A0A1F7YPU3-F1
#
_entry.id   AF-A0A1F7YPU3-F1
#
_cell.length_a   1.000
_cell.length_b   1.000
_cell.length_c   1.000
_cell.angle_alpha   90.00
_cell.angle_beta   90.00
_cell.angle_gamma   90.00
#
_symmetry.space_group_name_H-M   'P 1'
#
loop_
_entity.id
_entity.type
_entity.pdbx_description
1 polymer ?
#
loop_
_entity_poly.entity_id
_entity_poly.type
_entity_poly.pdbx_seq_one_letter_code
_entity_poly.pdbx_strand_id
1 'polypeptide(L)'
;MRKNLLKITSVCLYLLLIVFQVSTTNIPEAYKFSAHEIDLQIKRMNMYPPHLARFGYILEAKKEVQIGERVIKNFFEVVDIRNYFPRPLPYVLAPLLFIGLYFAIKTHKKNKLFLTGFLTSLVLLTLIGTHAKYGLVLLYPFFVFFFCLGLSKIVRLIKL
;
A
#
# COMPACT_ATOMS: atom_id res chain seq x y z
N MET A 1 13.26 -21.31 23.31
CA MET A 1 12.07 -20.61 23.87
C MET A 1 11.95 -19.14 23.45
N ARG A 2 12.92 -18.26 23.74
CA ARG A 2 12.84 -16.80 23.48
C ARG A 2 12.51 -16.39 22.03
N LYS A 3 13.08 -17.07 21.04
CA LYS A 3 12.79 -16.80 19.60
C LYS A 3 11.35 -17.12 19.20
N ASN A 4 10.73 -18.13 19.80
CA ASN A 4 9.34 -18.51 19.49
C ASN A 4 8.37 -17.53 20.14
N LEU A 5 8.65 -17.09 21.37
CA LEU A 5 7.87 -16.05 22.05
C LEU A 5 7.87 -14.72 21.26
N LEU A 6 9.04 -14.30 20.76
CA LEU A 6 9.14 -13.10 19.91
C LEU A 6 8.33 -13.24 18.61
N LYS A 7 8.37 -14.41 17.95
CA LYS A 7 7.55 -14.64 16.75
C LYS A 7 6.06 -14.56 17.06
N ILE A 8 5.61 -15.23 18.12
CA ILE A 8 4.19 -15.25 18.52
C ILE A 8 3.72 -13.83 18.84
N THR A 9 4.47 -13.10 19.65
CA THR A 9 4.14 -11.70 20.01
C THR A 9 4.11 -10.79 18.78
N SER A 10 5.07 -10.91 17.85
CA SER A 10 5.04 -10.18 16.58
C SER A 10 3.80 -10.48 15.74
N VAL A 11 3.38 -11.76 15.66
CA VAL A 11 2.18 -12.16 14.93
C VAL A 11 0.92 -11.61 15.61
N CYS A 12 0.82 -11.70 16.93
CA CYS A 12 -0.31 -11.13 17.69
C CYS A 12 -0.42 -9.61 17.47
N LEU A 13 0.69 -8.87 17.56
CA LEU A 13 0.72 -7.43 17.30
C LEU A 13 0.31 -7.11 15.85
N TYR A 14 0.78 -7.89 14.89
CA TYR A 14 0.39 -7.73 13.49
C TYR A 14 -1.12 -7.95 13.27
N LEU A 15 -1.69 -8.97 13.88
CA LEU A 15 -3.13 -9.23 13.81
C LEU A 15 -3.94 -8.10 14.45
N LEU A 16 -3.50 -7.56 15.59
CA LEU A 16 -4.12 -6.40 16.22
C LEU A 16 -4.08 -5.16 15.30
N LEU A 17 -2.96 -4.92 14.61
CA LEU A 17 -2.85 -3.84 13.63
C LEU A 17 -3.80 -4.04 12.44
N ILE A 18 -3.96 -5.28 11.95
CA ILE A 18 -4.94 -5.58 10.90
C ILE A 18 -6.35 -5.25 11.39
N VAL A 19 -6.73 -5.77 12.57
CA VAL A 19 -8.06 -5.52 13.14
C VAL A 19 -8.32 -4.03 13.31
N PHE A 20 -7.32 -3.28 13.80
CA PHE A 20 -7.40 -1.83 13.95
C PHE A 20 -7.54 -1.11 12.60
N GLN A 21 -6.77 -1.51 11.59
CA GLN A 21 -6.87 -0.93 10.25
C GLN A 21 -8.25 -1.17 9.66
N VAL A 22 -8.74 -2.41 9.72
CA VAL A 22 -10.05 -2.79 9.17
C VAL A 22 -11.18 -2.04 9.87
N SER A 23 -11.14 -1.95 11.20
CA SER A 23 -12.20 -1.29 11.98
C SER A 23 -12.25 0.22 11.82
N THR A 24 -11.14 0.84 11.40
CA THR A 24 -11.03 2.28 11.20
C THR A 24 -11.14 2.72 9.73
N THR A 25 -11.19 1.76 8.81
CA THR A 25 -11.32 2.02 7.36
C THR A 25 -12.77 2.14 6.96
N ASN A 26 -13.13 3.24 6.29
CA ASN A 26 -14.45 3.43 5.71
C ASN A 26 -14.51 2.78 4.33
N ILE A 27 -14.81 1.47 4.29
CA ILE A 27 -14.83 0.68 3.05
C ILE A 27 -15.82 1.23 2.02
N PRO A 28 -17.08 1.60 2.38
CA PRO A 28 -18.00 2.21 1.42
C PRO A 28 -17.45 3.47 0.75
N GLU A 29 -16.71 4.30 1.49
CA GLU A 29 -16.11 5.51 0.97
C GLU A 29 -14.93 5.20 0.04
N ALA A 30 -14.12 4.18 0.36
CA ALA A 30 -13.02 3.74 -0.50
C ALA A 30 -13.46 3.27 -1.90
N TYR A 31 -14.69 2.78 -2.03
CA TYR A 31 -15.26 2.33 -3.29
C TYR A 31 -16.20 3.35 -3.95
N LYS A 32 -16.43 4.51 -3.33
CA LYS A 32 -17.28 5.55 -3.88
C LYS A 32 -16.53 6.37 -4.93
N PHE A 33 -17.20 6.67 -6.05
CA PHE A 33 -16.66 7.58 -7.05
C PHE A 33 -16.63 9.02 -6.55
N SER A 34 -15.44 9.62 -6.57
CA SER A 34 -15.26 11.06 -6.49
C SER A 34 -15.73 11.72 -7.79
N ALA A 35 -16.11 13.00 -7.71
CA ALA A 35 -16.57 13.75 -8.88
C ALA A 35 -15.55 13.69 -10.05
N HIS A 36 -14.26 13.81 -9.73
CA HIS A 36 -13.19 13.74 -10.72
C HIS A 36 -13.12 12.38 -11.44
N GLU A 37 -13.36 11.28 -10.72
CA GLU A 37 -13.34 9.95 -11.33
C GLU A 37 -14.57 9.69 -12.19
N ILE A 38 -15.72 10.26 -11.83
CA ILE A 38 -16.91 10.25 -12.68
C ILE A 38 -16.61 11.00 -13.98
N ASP A 39 -15.95 12.15 -13.90
CA ASP A 39 -15.54 12.89 -15.10
C ASP A 39 -14.57 12.10 -15.97
N LEU A 40 -13.60 11.41 -15.36
CA LEU A 40 -12.67 10.53 -16.09
C LEU A 40 -13.39 9.35 -16.75
N GLN A 41 -14.36 8.75 -16.06
CA GLN A 41 -15.20 7.69 -16.61
C GLN A 41 -15.98 8.19 -17.82
N ILE A 42 -16.66 9.34 -17.71
CA ILE A 42 -17.39 9.96 -18.82
C ILE A 42 -16.45 10.26 -20.00
N LYS A 43 -15.24 10.77 -19.73
CA LYS A 43 -14.24 11.00 -20.79
C LYS A 43 -13.87 9.71 -21.51
N ARG A 44 -13.64 8.60 -20.81
CA ARG A 44 -13.35 7.30 -21.44
C ARG A 44 -14.52 6.79 -22.26
N MET A 45 -15.75 6.95 -21.78
CA MET A 45 -16.96 6.57 -22.51
C MET A 45 -17.10 7.35 -23.83
N ASN A 46 -16.69 8.63 -23.82
CA ASN A 46 -16.70 9.47 -25.02
C ASN A 46 -15.54 9.20 -25.99
N MET A 47 -14.55 8.38 -25.62
CA MET A 47 -13.48 7.96 -26.53
C MET A 47 -13.92 6.85 -27.50
N TYR A 48 -15.04 6.18 -27.21
CA TYR A 48 -15.57 5.15 -28.10
C TYR A 48 -16.14 5.78 -29.38
N PRO A 49 -15.92 5.17 -30.55
CA PRO A 49 -16.55 5.61 -31.79
C PRO A 49 -18.08 5.68 -31.66
N PRO A 50 -18.78 6.61 -32.35
CA PRO A 50 -20.24 6.80 -32.18
C PRO A 50 -21.07 5.52 -32.37
N HIS A 51 -20.66 4.64 -33.29
CA HIS A 51 -21.33 3.36 -33.55
C HIS A 51 -21.11 2.31 -32.44
N LEU A 52 -20.10 2.50 -31.58
CA LEU A 52 -19.78 1.65 -30.43
C LEU A 52 -20.05 2.33 -29.08
N ALA A 53 -20.56 3.57 -29.06
CA ALA A 53 -20.75 4.32 -27.84
C ALA A 53 -21.54 3.52 -26.79
N ARG A 54 -22.65 2.89 -27.18
CA ARG A 54 -23.46 2.02 -26.29
C ARG A 54 -22.64 0.90 -25.66
N PHE A 55 -21.69 0.30 -26.39
CA PHE A 55 -20.80 -0.72 -25.84
C PHE A 55 -19.86 -0.12 -24.80
N GLY A 56 -19.30 1.07 -25.05
CA GLY A 56 -18.50 1.82 -24.06
C GLY A 56 -19.27 2.08 -22.77
N TYR A 57 -20.54 2.51 -22.88
CA TYR A 57 -21.42 2.68 -21.71
C TYR A 57 -21.62 1.38 -20.92
N ILE A 58 -21.91 0.28 -21.61
CA ILE A 58 -22.13 -1.02 -20.98
C ILE A 58 -20.86 -1.49 -20.28
N LEU A 59 -19.69 -1.36 -20.92
CA LEU A 59 -18.42 -1.82 -20.37
C LEU A 59 -18.01 -1.00 -19.13
N GLU A 60 -18.07 0.33 -19.19
CA GLU A 60 -17.68 1.21 -18.07
C GLU A 60 -18.68 1.14 -16.90
N ALA A 61 -19.93 0.75 -17.14
CA ALA A 61 -20.93 0.55 -16.09
C ALA A 61 -20.79 -0.80 -15.34
N LYS A 62 -19.96 -1.73 -15.85
CA LYS A 62 -19.74 -3.03 -15.19
C LYS A 62 -19.07 -2.85 -13.84
N LYS A 63 -19.62 -3.51 -12.82
CA LYS A 63 -19.09 -3.46 -11.45
C LYS A 63 -17.65 -3.96 -11.38
N GLU A 64 -17.31 -4.93 -12.20
CA GLU A 64 -15.96 -5.52 -12.27
C GLU A 64 -14.93 -4.50 -12.73
N VAL A 65 -15.27 -3.68 -13.73
CA VAL A 65 -14.40 -2.59 -14.21
C VAL A 65 -14.22 -1.54 -13.13
N GLN A 66 -15.32 -1.15 -12.48
CA GLN A 66 -15.30 -0.17 -11.39
C GLN A 66 -14.47 -0.64 -10.19
N ILE A 67 -14.60 -1.91 -9.79
CA ILE A 67 -13.79 -2.51 -8.73
C ILE A 67 -12.32 -2.59 -9.16
N GLY A 68 -12.02 -2.98 -10.40
CA GLY A 68 -10.66 -3.06 -10.92
C GLY A 68 -9.93 -1.72 -10.86
N GLU A 69 -10.57 -0.66 -11.36
CA GLU A 69 -10.05 0.71 -11.30
C GLU A 69 -9.79 1.16 -9.86
N ARG A 70 -10.66 0.79 -8.91
CA ARG A 70 -10.49 1.09 -7.48
C ARG A 70 -9.29 0.37 -6.87
N VAL A 71 -9.14 -0.92 -7.15
CA VAL A 71 -8.02 -1.72 -6.66
C VAL A 71 -6.71 -1.14 -7.18
N ILE A 72 -6.64 -0.73 -8.45
CA ILE A 72 -5.46 -0.10 -9.03
C ILE A 72 -5.16 1.23 -8.34
N LYS A 73 -6.16 2.09 -8.17
CA LYS A 73 -6.00 3.37 -7.48
C LYS A 73 -5.51 3.18 -6.04
N ASN A 74 -6.17 2.30 -5.28
CA ASN A 74 -5.80 1.98 -3.92
C ASN A 74 -4.35 1.49 -3.87
N PHE A 75 -3.93 0.61 -4.79
CA PHE A 75 -2.55 0.16 -4.87
C PHE A 75 -1.58 1.33 -4.98
N PHE A 76 -1.81 2.27 -5.90
CA PHE A 76 -0.94 3.43 -6.09
C PHE A 76 -0.91 4.36 -4.88
N GLU A 77 -2.04 4.56 -4.21
CA GLU A 77 -2.08 5.35 -2.97
C GLU A 77 -1.36 4.65 -1.81
N VAL A 78 -1.46 3.32 -1.72
CA VAL A 78 -0.78 2.51 -0.69
C VAL A 78 0.74 2.52 -0.89
N VAL A 79 1.24 2.48 -2.12
CA VAL A 79 2.70 2.52 -2.37
C VAL A 79 3.29 3.93 -2.31
N ASP A 80 2.45 4.97 -2.33
CA ASP A 80 2.89 6.36 -2.25
C ASP A 80 3.38 6.71 -0.84
N ILE A 81 4.70 6.73 -0.66
CA ILE A 81 5.40 7.04 0.60
C ILE A 81 4.98 8.42 1.16
N ARG A 82 4.51 9.34 0.33
CA ARG A 82 4.03 10.66 0.76
C ARG A 82 2.81 10.57 1.67
N ASN A 83 2.05 9.48 1.61
CA ASN A 83 0.92 9.23 2.50
C ASN A 83 1.33 8.78 3.90
N TYR A 84 2.62 8.46 4.10
CA TYR A 84 3.16 7.92 5.35
C TYR A 84 4.05 8.91 6.11
N PHE A 85 4.64 9.88 5.41
CA PHE A 85 5.57 10.84 6.01
C PHE A 85 5.26 12.26 5.53
N PRO A 86 5.33 13.26 6.43
CA PRO A 86 5.10 14.65 6.06
C PRO A 86 6.18 15.14 5.08
N ARG A 87 5.80 15.99 4.12
CA ARG A 87 6.77 16.59 3.18
C ARG A 87 7.78 17.45 3.94
N PRO A 88 9.09 17.45 3.55
CA PRO A 88 9.70 16.82 2.37
C PRO A 88 10.34 15.44 2.64
N LEU A 89 10.16 14.83 3.81
CA LEU A 89 10.83 13.60 4.24
C LEU A 89 10.78 12.44 3.23
N PRO A 90 9.66 12.17 2.51
CA PRO A 90 9.62 11.08 1.53
C PRO A 90 10.74 11.11 0.49
N TYR A 91 11.13 12.30 0.01
CA TYR A 91 12.13 12.44 -1.05
C TYR A 91 13.54 12.14 -0.55
N VAL A 92 13.86 12.62 0.66
CA VAL A 92 15.17 12.39 1.29
C VAL A 92 15.32 10.93 1.72
N LEU A 93 14.23 10.32 2.19
CA LEU A 93 14.23 8.96 2.70
C LEU A 93 14.08 7.91 1.58
N ALA A 94 13.59 8.25 0.40
CA ALA A 94 13.36 7.29 -0.68
C ALA A 94 14.60 6.42 -1.03
N PRO A 95 15.83 6.97 -1.18
CA PRO A 95 17.01 6.15 -1.42
C PRO A 95 17.27 5.13 -0.29
N LEU A 96 17.08 5.55 0.96
CA LEU A 96 17.21 4.67 2.13
C LEU A 96 16.18 3.54 2.11
N LEU A 97 14.94 3.84 1.70
CA LEU A 97 13.89 2.84 1.54
C LEU A 97 14.30 1.74 0.57
N PHE A 98 14.77 2.14 -0.64
CA PHE A 98 15.11 1.20 -1.69
C PHE A 98 16.30 0.33 -1.31
N ILE A 99 17.33 0.92 -0.69
CA ILE A 99 18.48 0.18 -0.16
C ILE A 99 18.01 -0.81 0.91
N GLY A 100 17.19 -0.35 1.86
CA GLY A 100 16.61 -1.19 2.90
C GLY A 100 15.84 -2.38 2.32
N LEU A 101 14.90 -2.10 1.41
CA LEU A 101 14.08 -3.12 0.76
C LEU A 101 14.96 -4.14 0.01
N TYR A 102 15.94 -3.68 -0.77
CA TYR A 102 16.90 -4.54 -1.46
C TYR A 102 17.62 -5.48 -0.49
N PHE A 103 18.17 -4.96 0.61
CA PHE A 103 18.86 -5.81 1.59
C PHE A 103 17.91 -6.73 2.35
N ALA A 104 16.69 -6.31 2.62
CA ALA A 104 15.68 -7.15 3.25
C ALA A 104 15.37 -8.37 2.37
N ILE A 105 15.18 -8.16 1.06
CA ILE A 105 14.96 -9.21 0.07
C ILE A 105 16.21 -10.10 -0.06
N LYS A 106 17.41 -9.50 -0.18
CA LYS A 106 18.67 -10.26 -0.27
C LYS A 106 18.90 -11.16 0.94
N THR A 107 18.43 -10.77 2.12
CA THR A 107 18.54 -11.54 3.37
C THR A 107 17.24 -12.24 3.76
N HIS A 108 16.41 -12.59 2.77
CA HIS A 108 15.06 -13.15 2.93
C HIS A 108 14.93 -14.23 4.02
N LYS A 109 15.90 -15.15 4.17
CA LYS A 109 15.83 -16.21 5.21
C LYS A 109 15.73 -15.65 6.64
N LYS A 110 16.35 -14.50 6.93
CA LYS A 110 16.29 -13.84 8.25
C LYS A 110 15.04 -12.98 8.43
N ASN A 111 14.57 -12.37 7.34
CA ASN A 111 13.48 -11.39 7.37
C ASN A 111 12.15 -11.91 6.80
N LYS A 112 12.03 -13.22 6.55
CA LYS A 112 10.89 -13.84 5.86
C LYS A 112 9.56 -13.41 6.47
N LEU A 113 9.40 -13.53 7.79
CA LEU A 113 8.16 -13.16 8.49
C LEU A 113 7.79 -11.69 8.26
N PHE A 114 8.79 -10.81 8.28
CA PHE A 114 8.60 -9.38 8.09
C PHE A 114 8.22 -9.04 6.64
N LEU A 115 8.92 -9.64 5.67
CA LEU A 115 8.59 -9.47 4.25
C LEU A 115 7.21 -10.02 3.90
N THR A 116 6.83 -11.17 4.46
CA THR A 116 5.46 -11.69 4.29
C THR A 116 4.43 -10.77 4.91
N GLY A 117 4.72 -10.20 6.09
CA GLY A 117 3.86 -9.18 6.73
C GLY A 117 3.69 -7.95 5.85
N PHE A 118 4.78 -7.44 5.28
CA PHE A 118 4.76 -6.28 4.38
C PHE A 118 3.92 -6.55 3.12
N LEU A 119 4.15 -7.69 2.44
CA LEU A 119 3.41 -8.05 1.23
C LEU A 119 1.92 -8.28 1.52
N THR A 120 1.60 -8.95 2.62
CA THR A 120 0.20 -9.15 3.02
C THR A 120 -0.47 -7.84 3.40
N SER A 121 0.24 -6.92 4.05
CA SER A 121 -0.25 -5.57 4.35
C SER A 121 -0.53 -4.76 3.09
N LEU A 122 0.37 -4.81 2.10
CA LEU A 122 0.17 -4.18 0.79
C LEU A 122 -1.11 -4.68 0.12
N VAL A 123 -1.27 -6.00 0.04
CA VAL A 123 -2.46 -6.62 -0.57
C VAL A 123 -3.73 -6.25 0.21
N LEU A 124 -3.70 -6.33 1.54
CA LEU A 124 -4.86 -6.05 2.38
C LEU A 124 -5.31 -4.59 2.26
N LEU A 125 -4.38 -3.62 2.33
CA LEU A 125 -4.72 -2.20 2.13
C LEU A 125 -5.20 -1.91 0.70
N THR A 126 -4.63 -2.59 -0.30
CA THR A 126 -5.06 -2.44 -1.70
C THR A 126 -6.52 -2.86 -1.89
N LEU A 127 -6.92 -3.95 -1.22
CA LEU A 127 -8.29 -4.48 -1.32
C LEU A 127 -9.30 -3.74 -0.43
N ILE A 128 -8.91 -3.35 0.77
CA ILE A 128 -9.85 -2.72 1.73
C ILE A 128 -9.96 -1.20 1.48
N GLY A 129 -8.88 -0.59 0.97
CA GLY A 129 -8.80 0.84 0.68
C GLY A 129 -7.95 1.62 1.67
N THR A 130 -7.68 2.87 1.31
CA THR A 130 -6.76 3.79 2.01
C THR A 130 -7.46 4.78 2.94
N HIS A 131 -8.79 4.84 2.91
CA HIS A 131 -9.62 5.78 3.65
C HIS A 131 -9.85 5.36 5.11
N ALA A 132 -8.75 5.24 5.86
CA ALA A 132 -8.79 5.00 7.30
C ALA A 132 -8.69 6.30 8.09
N LYS A 133 -9.44 6.38 9.20
CA LYS A 133 -9.47 7.57 10.08
C LYS A 133 -8.08 8.03 10.54
N TYR A 134 -7.17 7.08 10.74
CA TYR A 134 -5.80 7.34 11.23
C TYR A 134 -4.73 7.14 10.15
N GLY A 135 -5.13 7.06 8.88
CA GLY A 135 -4.23 6.80 7.76
C GLY A 135 -3.76 5.35 7.66
N LEU A 136 -2.68 5.14 6.92
CA LEU A 136 -2.19 3.81 6.50
C LEU A 136 -1.27 3.19 7.56
N VAL A 137 -1.80 2.98 8.76
CA VAL A 137 -1.02 2.54 9.94
C VAL A 137 -0.36 1.18 9.72
N LEU A 138 -1.01 0.29 8.95
CA LEU A 138 -0.53 -1.08 8.76
C LEU A 138 0.86 -1.16 8.09
N LEU A 139 1.16 -0.28 7.13
CA LEU A 139 2.44 -0.30 6.41
C LEU A 139 3.55 0.52 7.07
N TYR A 140 3.20 1.44 7.97
CA TYR A 140 4.14 2.36 8.59
C TYR A 140 5.33 1.66 9.29
N PRO A 141 5.14 0.61 10.13
CA PRO A 141 6.25 -0.09 10.78
C PRO A 141 7.23 -0.72 9.78
N PHE A 142 6.74 -1.16 8.62
CA PHE A 142 7.56 -1.76 7.58
C PHE A 142 8.46 -0.73 6.90
N PHE A 143 7.92 0.44 6.59
CA PHE A 143 8.74 1.53 6.04
C PHE A 143 9.81 2.01 7.01
N VAL A 144 9.47 2.19 8.29
CA VAL A 144 10.46 2.55 9.32
C VAL A 144 11.58 1.50 9.39
N PHE A 145 11.23 0.21 9.38
CA PHE A 145 12.25 -0.85 9.35
C PHE A 145 13.14 -0.79 8.11
N PHE A 146 12.58 -0.58 6.92
CA PHE A 146 13.38 -0.47 5.69
C PHE A 146 14.30 0.74 5.74
N PHE A 147 13.85 1.89 6.23
CA PHE A 147 14.72 3.06 6.41
C PHE A 147 15.87 2.78 7.37
N CYS A 148 15.58 2.21 8.56
CA CYS A 148 16.61 1.85 9.53
C CYS A 148 17.61 0.83 8.95
N LEU A 149 17.11 -0.16 8.21
CA LEU A 149 17.96 -1.14 7.54
C LEU A 149 18.84 -0.47 6.49
N GLY A 150 18.29 0.39 5.63
CA GLY A 150 19.03 1.16 4.64
C GLY A 150 20.11 2.03 5.27
N LEU A 151 19.77 2.78 6.31
CA LEU A 151 20.69 3.64 7.05
C LEU A 151 21.83 2.82 7.66
N SER A 152 21.52 1.68 8.30
CA SER A 152 22.53 0.79 8.89
C SER A 152 23.55 0.28 7.86
N LYS A 153 23.12 0.09 6.61
CA LYS A 153 24.00 -0.36 5.52
C LYS A 153 24.87 0.75 4.98
N ILE A 154 24.30 1.95 4.80
CA ILE A 154 25.08 3.13 4.38
C ILE A 154 26.13 3.47 5.43
N VAL A 155 25.76 3.54 6.71
CA VAL A 155 26.70 3.85 7.79
C VAL A 155 27.84 2.82 7.85
N ARG A 156 27.54 1.54 7.63
CA ARG A 156 28.57 0.50 7.57
C ARG A 156 29.48 0.64 6.35
N LEU A 157 28.96 1.10 5.21
CA LEU A 157 29.76 1.35 4.00
C LEU A 157 30.66 2.57 4.14
N ILE A 158 30.26 3.58 4.91
CA ILE A 158 31.05 4.82 5.14
C ILE A 158 32.11 4.63 6.24
N LYS A 159 31.84 3.78 7.24
CA LYS A 159 32.79 3.46 8.33
C LYS A 159 33.79 2.35 7.96
N LEU A 160 33.80 1.91 6.70
CA LEU A 160 34.75 1.00 6.08
C LEU A 160 35.61 1.80 5.11
#